data_AF-A0AAV9LUS3-F1
#
_entry.id   AF-A0AAV9LUS3-F1
#
_cell.length_a   1.000
_cell.length_b   1.000
_cell.length_c   1.000
_cell.angle_alpha   90.00
_cell.angle_beta   90.00
_cell.angle_gamma   90.00
#
_symmetry.space_group_name_H-M   'P 1'
#
loop_
_entity.id
_entity.type
_entity.pdbx_description
1 polymer ?
#
loop_
_entity_poly.entity_id
_entity_poly.type
_entity_poly.pdbx_seq_one_letter_code
_entity_poly.pdbx_strand_id
1 'polypeptide(L)'
;MEKRISRKARTAYASLISLHTNLQNKDEVFRIWKEMKSIFRKVNDTEYSCIISSLLKLGEFGEAMNLYTEWEAVSVTKDTRIANLILAAYINKNEMEKAVDFHNRMMQKGISPSCTTWELLTRGYLKQKEMDKVLEFFKKTVTSVSKWDPDAKMVREMFHVVEEQGDIQVAEQLLVTLRHAKYVNTEIYNALLRTYVNAGKMPMIVAERMKEDNVEMDEETQKLIGITSKMM
;
A
#
# COMPACT_ATOMS: atom_id res chain seq x y z
N MET A 1 19.53 -10.49 34.40
CA MET A 1 18.19 -11.13 34.47
C MET A 1 17.06 -10.11 34.24
N GLU A 2 17.18 -8.89 34.78
CA GLU A 2 16.20 -7.78 34.65
C GLU A 2 15.82 -7.38 33.21
N LYS A 3 16.78 -7.24 32.29
CA LYS A 3 16.48 -6.93 30.87
C LYS A 3 15.57 -7.96 30.21
N ARG A 4 15.69 -9.25 30.58
CA ARG A 4 14.86 -10.35 30.07
C ARG A 4 13.45 -10.31 30.66
N ILE A 5 13.33 -9.94 31.94
CA ILE A 5 12.04 -9.75 32.62
C ILE A 5 11.30 -8.54 32.02
N SER A 6 12.00 -7.43 31.80
CA SER A 6 11.45 -6.22 31.15
C SER A 6 10.96 -6.48 29.72
N ARG A 7 11.72 -7.25 28.92
CA ARG A 7 11.31 -7.63 27.56
C ARG A 7 10.04 -8.49 27.57
N LYS A 8 9.97 -9.49 28.46
CA LYS A 8 8.77 -10.35 28.60
C LYS A 8 7.54 -9.53 29.03
N ALA A 9 7.71 -8.58 29.95
CA ALA A 9 6.63 -7.70 30.39
C ALA A 9 6.09 -6.84 29.24
N ARG A 10 6.96 -6.20 28.45
CA ARG A 10 6.54 -5.40 27.27
C ARG A 10 5.76 -6.23 26.25
N THR A 11 6.21 -7.47 25.97
CA THR A 11 5.48 -8.39 25.09
C THR A 11 4.11 -8.75 25.67
N ALA A 12 4.00 -9.01 26.98
CA ALA A 12 2.72 -9.31 27.62
C ALA A 12 1.72 -8.14 27.50
N TYR A 13 2.18 -6.90 27.70
CA TYR A 13 1.33 -5.72 27.49
C TYR A 13 0.84 -5.60 26.04
N ALA A 14 1.72 -5.78 25.05
CA ALA A 14 1.32 -5.77 23.64
C ALA A 14 0.29 -6.87 23.32
N SER A 15 0.44 -8.07 23.90
CA SER A 15 -0.53 -9.16 23.76
C SER A 15 -1.87 -8.82 24.41
N LEU A 16 -1.89 -8.22 25.61
CA LEU A 16 -3.12 -7.79 26.27
C LEU A 16 -3.84 -6.70 25.48
N ILE A 17 -3.12 -5.68 25.03
CA ILE A 17 -3.68 -4.63 24.15
C ILE A 17 -4.32 -5.26 22.91
N SER A 18 -3.61 -6.17 22.24
CA SER A 18 -4.12 -6.85 21.05
C SER A 18 -5.36 -7.71 21.34
N LEU A 19 -5.38 -8.43 22.46
CA LEU A 19 -6.51 -9.24 22.90
C LEU A 19 -7.75 -8.36 23.13
N HIS A 20 -7.63 -7.30 23.92
CA HIS A 20 -8.76 -6.42 24.23
C HIS A 20 -9.22 -5.61 23.01
N THR A 21 -8.32 -5.33 22.06
CA THR A 21 -8.70 -4.79 20.75
C THR A 21 -9.64 -5.73 20.01
N ASN A 22 -9.33 -7.02 19.96
CA ASN A 22 -10.18 -8.02 19.30
C ASN A 22 -11.51 -8.21 20.03
N LEU A 23 -11.55 -8.01 21.34
CA LEU A 23 -12.78 -8.02 22.15
C LEU A 23 -13.57 -6.71 22.07
N GLN A 24 -13.13 -5.74 21.25
CA GLN A 24 -13.76 -4.41 21.13
C GLN A 24 -13.83 -3.65 22.48
N ASN A 25 -12.96 -3.96 23.43
CA ASN A 25 -12.95 -3.35 24.75
C ASN A 25 -11.94 -2.20 24.80
N LYS A 26 -12.39 -1.01 24.42
CA LYS A 26 -11.56 0.19 24.36
C LYS A 26 -11.07 0.67 25.73
N ASP A 27 -11.92 0.59 26.75
CA ASP A 27 -11.60 1.10 28.09
C ASP A 27 -10.43 0.33 28.68
N GLU A 28 -10.41 -0.99 28.45
CA GLU A 28 -9.34 -1.85 28.90
C GLU A 28 -8.05 -1.62 28.12
N VAL A 29 -8.13 -1.37 26.80
CA VAL A 29 -6.96 -0.96 25.99
C VAL A 29 -6.33 0.33 26.55
N PHE A 30 -7.13 1.33 26.90
CA PHE A 30 -6.63 2.56 27.53
C PHE A 30 -6.06 2.32 28.93
N ARG A 31 -6.73 1.51 29.76
CA ARG A 31 -6.27 1.15 31.09
C ARG A 31 -4.89 0.50 31.04
N ILE A 32 -4.74 -0.51 30.17
CA ILE A 32 -3.49 -1.25 29.97
C ILE A 32 -2.38 -0.32 29.46
N TRP A 33 -2.69 0.57 28.50
CA TRP A 33 -1.72 1.54 28.00
C TRP A 33 -1.23 2.49 29.10
N LYS A 34 -2.14 3.02 29.92
CA LYS A 34 -1.80 3.90 31.05
C LYS A 34 -0.92 3.19 32.08
N GLU A 35 -1.26 1.95 32.40
CA GLU A 35 -0.47 1.11 33.32
C GLU A 35 0.94 0.88 32.76
N MET A 36 1.04 0.51 31.48
CA MET A 36 2.32 0.31 30.78
C MET A 36 3.19 1.57 30.83
N LYS A 37 2.62 2.76 30.57
CA LYS A 37 3.37 4.05 30.67
C LYS A 37 3.85 4.35 32.08
N SER A 38 3.12 3.92 33.12
CA SER A 38 3.53 4.13 34.51
C SER A 38 4.74 3.27 34.90
N ILE A 39 4.85 2.07 34.31
CA ILE A 39 5.94 1.11 34.60
C ILE A 39 7.18 1.43 33.77
N PHE A 40 7.01 1.80 32.49
CA PHE A 40 8.11 2.04 31.58
C PHE A 40 8.36 3.53 31.35
N ARG A 41 9.46 4.04 31.92
CA ARG A 41 9.90 5.44 31.75
C ARG A 41 10.05 5.89 30.28
N LYS A 42 10.36 4.96 29.37
CA LYS A 42 10.45 5.23 27.92
C LYS A 42 9.69 4.16 27.14
N VAL A 43 8.72 4.64 26.35
CA VAL A 43 7.96 3.87 25.38
C VAL A 43 8.75 3.82 24.07
N ASN A 44 8.80 2.65 23.42
CA ASN A 44 9.49 2.45 22.15
C ASN A 44 8.53 2.43 20.96
N ASP A 45 9.07 2.42 19.74
CA ASP A 45 8.28 2.43 18.51
C ASP A 45 7.31 1.25 18.41
N THR A 46 7.73 0.04 18.83
CA THR A 46 6.87 -1.15 18.79
C THR A 46 5.62 -0.97 19.68
N GLU A 47 5.78 -0.35 20.84
CA GLU A 47 4.67 -0.08 21.76
C GLU A 47 3.72 0.99 21.22
N TYR A 48 4.26 2.08 20.67
CA TYR A 48 3.45 3.09 19.98
C TYR A 48 2.71 2.50 18.78
N SER A 49 3.40 1.72 17.96
CA SER A 49 2.79 1.02 16.83
C SER A 49 1.66 0.10 17.26
N CYS A 50 1.82 -0.61 18.38
CA CYS A 50 0.80 -1.52 18.91
C CYS A 50 -0.45 -0.74 19.33
N ILE A 51 -0.31 0.27 20.20
CA ILE A 51 -1.47 1.01 20.69
C ILE A 51 -2.15 1.84 19.59
N ILE A 52 -1.40 2.49 18.70
CA ILE A 52 -1.95 3.29 17.60
C ILE A 52 -2.74 2.36 16.66
N SER A 53 -2.18 1.20 16.30
CA SER A 53 -2.90 0.22 15.48
C SER A 53 -4.19 -0.26 16.16
N SER A 54 -4.15 -0.52 17.47
CA SER A 54 -5.31 -0.93 18.25
C SER A 54 -6.40 0.13 18.29
N LEU A 55 -6.06 1.39 18.57
CA LEU A 55 -7.04 2.49 18.60
C LEU A 55 -7.67 2.71 17.23
N LEU A 56 -6.88 2.65 16.15
CA LEU A 56 -7.42 2.73 14.79
C LEU A 56 -8.42 1.61 14.48
N LYS A 57 -8.16 0.38 14.93
CA LYS A 57 -9.08 -0.77 14.77
C LYS A 57 -10.37 -0.62 15.59
N LEU A 58 -10.31 0.08 16.71
CA LEU A 58 -11.46 0.39 17.57
C LEU A 58 -12.24 1.63 17.09
N GLY A 59 -11.82 2.27 16.01
CA GLY A 59 -12.45 3.49 15.48
C GLY A 59 -12.06 4.77 16.24
N GLU A 60 -11.18 4.68 17.23
CA GLU A 60 -10.73 5.79 18.09
C GLU A 60 -9.61 6.60 17.41
N PHE A 61 -9.92 7.18 16.25
CA PHE A 61 -8.94 7.88 15.41
C PHE A 61 -8.35 9.12 16.07
N GLY A 62 -9.16 9.89 16.80
CA GLY A 62 -8.67 11.09 17.50
C GLY A 62 -7.58 10.75 18.51
N GLU A 63 -7.81 9.70 19.32
CA GLU A 63 -6.82 9.22 20.29
C GLU A 63 -5.60 8.59 19.62
N ALA A 64 -5.78 7.87 18.52
CA ALA A 64 -4.66 7.38 17.72
C ALA A 64 -3.77 8.53 17.20
N MET A 65 -4.37 9.64 16.77
CA MET A 65 -3.64 10.83 16.30
C MET A 65 -2.97 11.60 17.44
N ASN A 66 -3.57 11.65 18.63
CA ASN A 66 -2.95 12.18 19.84
C ASN A 66 -1.67 11.39 20.18
N LEU A 67 -1.74 10.06 20.19
CA LEU A 67 -0.59 9.20 20.44
C LEU A 67 0.45 9.27 19.32
N TYR A 68 0.03 9.42 18.06
CA TYR A 68 0.96 9.68 16.96
C TYR A 68 1.73 10.99 17.18
N THR A 69 1.06 12.06 17.60
CA THR A 69 1.70 13.35 17.87
C THR A 69 2.67 13.27 19.06
N GLU A 70 2.31 12.53 20.11
CA GLU A 70 3.23 12.21 21.21
C GLU A 70 4.46 11.47 20.69
N TRP A 71 4.26 10.39 19.91
CA TRP A 71 5.34 9.61 19.30
C TRP A 71 6.23 10.47 18.41
N GLU A 72 5.65 11.32 17.55
CA GLU A 72 6.38 12.19 16.64
C GLU A 72 7.32 13.15 17.42
N ALA A 73 6.87 13.64 18.58
CA ALA A 73 7.67 14.53 19.43
C ALA A 73 8.85 13.82 20.11
N VAL A 74 8.71 12.54 20.48
CA VAL A 74 9.72 11.82 21.26
C VAL A 74 10.56 10.82 20.45
N SER A 75 10.12 10.45 19.25
CA SER A 75 10.78 9.43 18.43
C SER A 75 12.05 9.97 17.77
N VAL A 76 13.14 9.24 18.01
CA VAL A 76 14.45 9.46 17.40
C VAL A 76 14.61 8.66 16.11
N THR A 77 14.00 7.48 16.04
CA THR A 77 14.10 6.55 14.90
C THR A 77 13.26 7.01 13.71
N LYS A 78 12.18 7.76 13.96
CA LYS A 78 11.24 8.22 12.94
C LYS A 78 10.73 7.05 12.07
N ASP A 79 10.43 5.93 12.73
CA ASP A 79 9.95 4.71 12.08
C ASP A 79 8.69 4.94 11.23
N THR A 80 8.86 4.89 9.90
CA THR A 80 7.82 5.13 8.90
C THR A 80 6.61 4.20 9.06
N ARG A 81 6.77 3.01 9.66
CA ARG A 81 5.67 2.07 9.86
C ARG A 81 4.57 2.66 10.74
N ILE A 82 4.92 3.51 11.70
CA ILE A 82 3.95 4.15 12.59
C ILE A 82 3.19 5.25 11.86
N ALA A 83 3.87 6.07 11.05
CA ALA A 83 3.21 7.06 10.19
C ALA A 83 2.28 6.39 9.16
N ASN A 84 2.69 5.26 8.60
CA ASN A 84 1.88 4.49 7.67
C ASN A 84 0.55 4.00 8.28
N LEU A 85 0.45 3.82 9.61
CA LEU A 85 -0.82 3.51 10.27
C LEU A 85 -1.84 4.64 10.11
N ILE A 86 -1.42 5.89 10.34
CA ILE A 86 -2.28 7.07 10.22
C ILE A 86 -2.60 7.34 8.74
N LEU A 87 -1.60 7.23 7.86
CA LEU A 87 -1.80 7.39 6.42
C LEU A 87 -2.83 6.38 5.88
N ALA A 88 -2.71 5.10 6.24
CA ALA A 88 -3.66 4.06 5.87
C ALA A 88 -5.06 4.36 6.42
N ALA A 89 -5.16 4.89 7.64
CA ALA A 89 -6.44 5.24 8.24
C ALA A 89 -7.15 6.39 7.50
N TYR A 90 -6.45 7.43 7.05
CA TYR A 90 -7.03 8.48 6.20
C TYR A 90 -7.52 7.90 4.85
N ILE A 91 -6.71 7.08 4.20
CA ILE A 91 -7.07 6.43 2.93
C ILE A 91 -8.28 5.50 3.08
N ASN A 92 -8.38 4.75 4.18
CA ASN A 92 -9.51 3.86 4.44
C ASN A 92 -10.80 4.62 4.76
N LYS A 93 -10.70 5.85 5.25
CA LYS A 93 -11.83 6.76 5.42
C LYS A 93 -12.20 7.55 4.17
N ASN A 94 -11.54 7.29 3.03
CA ASN A 94 -11.66 8.05 1.78
C ASN A 94 -11.32 9.55 1.94
N GLU A 95 -10.49 9.91 2.93
CA GLU A 95 -10.05 11.29 3.18
C GLU A 95 -8.69 11.55 2.50
N MET A 96 -8.65 11.44 1.17
CA MET A 96 -7.37 11.46 0.44
C MET A 96 -6.63 12.80 0.53
N GLU A 97 -7.33 13.93 0.57
CA GLU A 97 -6.72 15.26 0.78
C GLU A 97 -5.91 15.28 2.09
N LYS A 98 -6.53 14.81 3.18
CA LYS A 98 -5.86 14.69 4.49
C LYS A 98 -4.71 13.68 4.46
N ALA A 99 -4.84 12.60 3.69
CA ALA A 99 -3.76 11.62 3.49
C ALA A 99 -2.53 12.28 2.82
N VAL A 100 -2.75 13.12 1.81
CA VAL A 100 -1.69 13.86 1.11
C VAL A 100 -1.05 14.90 2.03
N ASP A 101 -1.84 15.67 2.78
CA ASP A 101 -1.31 16.62 3.76
C ASP A 101 -0.47 15.93 4.83
N PHE A 102 -0.93 14.78 5.32
CA PHE A 102 -0.21 13.97 6.28
C PHE A 102 1.10 13.40 5.69
N HIS A 103 1.07 12.93 4.43
CA HIS A 103 2.26 12.50 3.71
C HIS A 103 3.29 13.64 3.53
N ASN A 104 2.84 14.86 3.30
CA ASN A 104 3.74 16.02 3.22
C ASN A 104 4.32 16.35 4.61
N ARG A 105 3.50 16.32 5.66
CA ARG A 105 3.97 16.51 7.05
C ARG A 105 5.02 15.49 7.45
N MET A 106 4.81 14.20 7.16
CA MET A 106 5.78 13.16 7.56
C MET A 106 7.15 13.40 6.93
N MET A 107 7.20 13.81 5.66
CA MET A 107 8.45 14.18 4.98
C MET A 107 9.11 15.41 5.60
N GLN A 108 8.34 16.47 5.90
CA GLN A 108 8.83 17.67 6.58
C GLN A 108 9.41 17.39 7.97
N LYS A 109 8.92 16.33 8.63
CA LYS A 109 9.40 15.86 9.94
C LYS A 109 10.55 14.85 9.85
N GLY A 110 11.10 14.63 8.66
CA GLY A 110 12.24 13.75 8.41
C GLY A 110 11.89 12.26 8.43
N ILE A 111 10.61 11.89 8.32
CA ILE A 111 10.19 10.49 8.18
C ILE A 111 10.25 10.14 6.69
N SER A 112 11.20 9.30 6.30
CA SER A 112 11.36 8.87 4.90
C SER A 112 10.24 7.89 4.51
N PRO A 113 9.50 8.14 3.41
CA PRO A 113 8.58 7.16 2.86
C PRO A 113 9.25 5.81 2.57
N SER A 114 8.49 4.72 2.73
CA SER A 114 8.92 3.36 2.40
C SER A 114 8.09 2.78 1.26
N CYS A 115 8.44 1.59 0.76
CA CYS A 115 7.63 0.84 -0.22
C CYS A 115 6.15 0.79 0.17
N THR A 116 5.87 0.48 1.44
CA THR A 116 4.50 0.47 1.99
C THR A 116 3.82 1.84 1.94
N THR A 117 4.56 2.93 2.12
CA THR A 117 3.99 4.30 2.00
C THR A 117 3.50 4.54 0.57
N TRP A 118 4.31 4.17 -0.42
CA TRP A 118 3.97 4.30 -1.84
C TRP A 118 2.82 3.38 -2.26
N GLU A 119 2.77 2.15 -1.75
CA GLU A 119 1.65 1.23 -1.97
C GLU A 119 0.33 1.75 -1.42
N LEU A 120 0.36 2.35 -0.22
CA LEU A 120 -0.83 2.97 0.38
C LEU A 120 -1.37 4.09 -0.52
N LEU A 121 -0.50 5.01 -0.96
CA LEU A 121 -0.89 6.09 -1.85
C LEU A 121 -1.40 5.57 -3.20
N THR A 122 -0.74 4.55 -3.76
CA THR A 122 -1.18 3.87 -4.99
C THR A 122 -2.61 3.34 -4.86
N ARG A 123 -2.92 2.62 -3.77
CA ARG A 123 -4.28 2.14 -3.49
C ARG A 123 -5.27 3.28 -3.27
N GLY A 124 -4.85 4.37 -2.62
CA GLY A 124 -5.68 5.55 -2.38
C GLY A 124 -6.14 6.19 -3.68
N TYR A 125 -5.21 6.49 -4.60
CA TYR A 125 -5.52 7.06 -5.90
C TYR A 125 -6.24 6.08 -6.83
N LEU A 126 -5.98 4.77 -6.70
CA LEU A 126 -6.68 3.74 -7.48
C LEU A 126 -8.19 3.73 -7.17
N LYS A 127 -8.57 3.88 -5.89
CA LYS A 127 -9.98 4.02 -5.49
C LYS A 127 -10.66 5.26 -6.10
N GLN A 128 -9.88 6.31 -6.36
CA GLN A 128 -10.35 7.55 -7.01
C GLN A 128 -10.28 7.48 -8.55
N LYS A 129 -9.76 6.37 -9.11
CA LYS A 129 -9.50 6.18 -10.53
C LYS A 129 -8.58 7.24 -11.15
N GLU A 130 -7.73 7.89 -10.34
CA GLU A 130 -6.75 8.89 -10.78
C GLU A 130 -5.48 8.19 -11.29
N MET A 131 -5.54 7.66 -12.52
CA MET A 131 -4.52 6.74 -13.03
C MET A 131 -3.13 7.36 -13.22
N ASP A 132 -3.03 8.67 -13.49
CA ASP A 132 -1.74 9.39 -13.55
C ASP A 132 -1.01 9.33 -12.20
N LYS A 133 -1.74 9.52 -11.11
CA LYS A 133 -1.20 9.43 -9.75
C LYS A 133 -0.90 8.00 -9.36
N VAL A 134 -1.76 7.06 -9.75
CA VAL A 134 -1.50 5.62 -9.58
C VAL A 134 -0.17 5.24 -10.21
N LEU A 135 0.08 5.63 -11.46
CA LEU A 135 1.36 5.40 -12.15
C LEU A 135 2.55 6.02 -11.40
N GLU A 136 2.41 7.29 -10.99
CA GLU A 136 3.46 8.02 -10.28
C GLU A 136 3.91 7.26 -9.01
N PHE A 137 2.95 6.87 -8.17
CA PHE A 137 3.25 6.21 -6.90
C PHE A 137 3.58 4.72 -7.07
N PHE A 138 2.97 4.04 -8.03
CA PHE A 138 3.29 2.64 -8.32
C PHE A 138 4.72 2.47 -8.81
N LYS A 139 5.21 3.38 -9.65
CA LYS A 139 6.62 3.39 -10.06
C LYS A 139 7.55 3.56 -8.86
N LYS A 140 7.22 4.45 -7.92
CA LYS A 140 7.98 4.62 -6.67
C LYS A 140 7.95 3.35 -5.82
N THR A 141 6.80 2.68 -5.69
CA THR A 141 6.68 1.37 -5.02
C THR A 141 7.69 0.38 -5.58
N VAL A 142 7.63 0.10 -6.88
CA VAL A 142 8.44 -0.94 -7.53
C VAL A 142 9.94 -0.63 -7.47
N THR A 143 10.31 0.65 -7.65
CA THR A 143 11.73 1.08 -7.66
C THR A 143 12.34 1.26 -6.27
N SER A 144 11.53 1.35 -5.22
CA SER A 144 12.02 1.57 -3.85
C SER A 144 12.66 0.35 -3.19
N VAL A 145 12.53 -0.83 -3.82
CA VAL A 145 13.04 -2.12 -3.31
C VAL A 145 13.76 -2.89 -4.43
N SER A 146 14.74 -3.71 -4.06
CA SER A 146 15.48 -4.54 -5.02
C SER A 146 14.65 -5.70 -5.58
N LYS A 147 13.73 -6.22 -4.78
CA LYS A 147 12.77 -7.25 -5.16
C LYS A 147 11.41 -6.85 -4.60
N TRP A 148 10.52 -6.43 -5.49
CA TRP A 148 9.14 -6.11 -5.15
C TRP A 148 8.32 -7.39 -5.02
N ASP A 149 7.47 -7.46 -3.99
CA ASP A 149 6.50 -8.54 -3.78
C ASP A 149 5.11 -8.06 -4.24
N PRO A 150 4.59 -8.56 -5.37
CA PRO A 150 3.42 -7.99 -6.01
C PRO A 150 2.10 -8.28 -5.26
N ASP A 151 1.33 -7.23 -4.99
CA ASP A 151 -0.09 -7.38 -4.66
C ASP A 151 -0.89 -7.63 -5.94
N ALA A 152 -1.14 -8.91 -6.23
CA ALA A 152 -1.89 -9.35 -7.40
C ALA A 152 -3.31 -8.76 -7.48
N LYS A 153 -3.93 -8.39 -6.34
CA LYS A 153 -5.24 -7.75 -6.33
C LYS A 153 -5.12 -6.31 -6.80
N MET A 154 -4.15 -5.56 -6.29
CA MET A 154 -3.89 -4.18 -6.69
C MET A 154 -3.56 -4.09 -8.18
N VAL A 155 -2.67 -4.96 -8.69
CA VAL A 155 -2.30 -4.95 -10.13
C VAL A 155 -3.51 -5.24 -11.02
N ARG A 156 -4.33 -6.23 -10.65
CA ARG A 156 -5.56 -6.56 -11.40
C ARG A 156 -6.55 -5.39 -11.41
N GLU A 157 -6.74 -4.73 -10.27
CA GLU A 157 -7.63 -3.57 -10.16
C GLU A 157 -7.13 -2.39 -10.99
N MET A 158 -5.81 -2.15 -11.05
CA MET A 158 -5.21 -1.15 -11.93
C MET A 158 -5.53 -1.42 -13.41
N PHE A 159 -5.34 -2.66 -13.88
CA PHE A 159 -5.66 -3.01 -15.27
C PHE A 159 -7.15 -2.96 -15.57
N HIS A 160 -8.01 -3.35 -14.62
CA HIS A 160 -9.45 -3.23 -14.78
C HIS A 160 -9.88 -1.77 -14.98
N VAL A 161 -9.37 -0.83 -14.15
CA VAL A 161 -9.69 0.59 -14.29
C VAL A 161 -9.19 1.15 -15.64
N VAL A 162 -8.01 0.73 -16.09
CA VAL A 162 -7.45 1.18 -17.37
C VAL A 162 -8.22 0.61 -18.56
N GLU A 163 -8.64 -0.64 -18.50
CA GLU A 163 -9.48 -1.28 -19.52
C GLU A 163 -10.84 -0.57 -19.66
N GLU A 164 -11.46 -0.21 -18.53
CA GLU A 164 -12.71 0.60 -18.50
C GLU A 164 -12.52 1.99 -19.12
N GLN A 165 -11.37 2.63 -18.89
CA GLN A 165 -11.06 3.97 -19.39
C GLN A 165 -10.57 3.97 -20.86
N GLY A 166 -10.10 2.83 -21.37
CA GLY A 166 -9.49 2.73 -22.69
C GLY A 166 -8.16 3.49 -22.83
N ASP A 167 -7.49 3.80 -21.71
CA ASP A 167 -6.25 4.57 -21.71
C ASP A 167 -5.03 3.68 -22.02
N ILE A 168 -4.74 3.55 -23.31
CA ILE A 168 -3.58 2.79 -23.80
C ILE A 168 -2.26 3.35 -23.24
N GLN A 169 -2.13 4.67 -23.08
CA GLN A 169 -0.88 5.27 -22.64
C GLN A 169 -0.56 4.87 -21.20
N VAL A 170 -1.57 4.84 -20.34
CA VAL A 170 -1.43 4.35 -18.96
C VAL A 170 -1.18 2.84 -18.95
N ALA A 171 -1.92 2.06 -19.75
CA ALA A 171 -1.77 0.62 -19.84
C ALA A 171 -0.34 0.20 -20.21
N GLU A 172 0.25 0.86 -21.20
CA GLU A 172 1.63 0.64 -21.65
C GLU A 172 2.65 0.98 -20.56
N GLN A 173 2.46 2.10 -19.85
CA GLN A 173 3.34 2.48 -18.74
C GLN A 173 3.26 1.50 -17.56
N LEU A 174 2.07 0.96 -17.27
CA LEU A 174 1.89 -0.11 -16.30
C LEU A 174 2.65 -1.36 -16.72
N LEU A 175 2.47 -1.82 -17.97
CA LEU A 175 3.18 -2.98 -18.48
C LEU A 175 4.70 -2.77 -18.38
N VAL A 176 5.23 -1.62 -18.82
CA VAL A 176 6.67 -1.33 -18.73
C VAL A 176 7.17 -1.38 -17.29
N THR A 177 6.43 -0.82 -16.33
CA THR A 177 6.80 -0.85 -14.91
C THR A 177 6.84 -2.29 -14.39
N LEU A 178 5.87 -3.11 -14.78
CA LEU A 178 5.76 -4.52 -14.40
C LEU A 178 6.82 -5.41 -15.05
N ARG A 179 7.20 -5.15 -16.30
CA ARG A 179 8.32 -5.80 -16.99
C ARG A 179 9.63 -5.56 -16.26
N HIS A 180 9.91 -4.32 -15.85
CA HIS A 180 11.09 -4.00 -15.03
C HIS A 180 11.07 -4.72 -13.68
N ALA A 181 9.89 -4.88 -13.08
CA ALA A 181 9.70 -5.65 -11.85
C ALA A 181 9.79 -7.18 -12.04
N LYS A 182 9.87 -7.66 -13.29
CA LYS A 182 9.75 -9.08 -13.66
C LYS A 182 8.44 -9.70 -13.16
N TYR A 183 7.37 -8.91 -13.13
CA TYR A 183 6.03 -9.36 -12.76
C TYR A 183 5.05 -9.18 -13.91
N VAL A 184 5.17 -10.05 -14.90
CA VAL A 184 4.27 -10.12 -16.06
C VAL A 184 3.77 -11.54 -16.23
N ASN A 185 2.53 -11.67 -16.70
CA ASN A 185 1.86 -12.94 -16.96
C ASN A 185 0.80 -12.75 -18.05
N THR A 186 0.17 -13.85 -18.48
CA THR A 186 -0.79 -13.86 -19.57
C THR A 186 -1.99 -12.93 -19.32
N GLU A 187 -2.51 -12.86 -18.07
CA GLU A 187 -3.65 -11.98 -17.75
C GLU A 187 -3.30 -10.50 -17.90
N ILE A 188 -2.09 -10.07 -17.50
CA ILE A 188 -1.62 -8.69 -17.68
C ILE A 188 -1.58 -8.33 -19.19
N TYR A 189 -1.10 -9.26 -20.00
CA TYR A 189 -1.05 -9.07 -21.46
C TYR A 189 -2.45 -9.08 -22.10
N ASN A 190 -3.34 -9.96 -21.65
CA ASN A 190 -4.74 -9.99 -22.12
C ASN A 190 -5.46 -8.68 -21.75
N ALA A 191 -5.30 -8.17 -20.53
CA ALA A 191 -5.89 -6.89 -20.13
C ALA A 191 -5.38 -5.70 -20.98
N LEU A 192 -4.08 -5.69 -21.31
CA LEU A 192 -3.53 -4.71 -22.24
C LEU A 192 -4.19 -4.83 -23.63
N LEU A 193 -4.29 -6.05 -24.17
CA LEU A 193 -4.91 -6.29 -25.46
C LEU A 193 -6.41 -5.91 -25.48
N ARG A 194 -7.16 -6.20 -24.42
CA ARG A 194 -8.55 -5.75 -24.25
C ARG A 194 -8.64 -4.22 -24.26
N THR A 195 -7.70 -3.54 -23.60
CA THR A 195 -7.61 -2.06 -23.63
C THR A 195 -7.41 -1.53 -25.06
N TYR A 196 -6.55 -2.17 -25.86
CA TYR A 196 -6.35 -1.83 -27.27
C TYR A 196 -7.61 -2.06 -28.13
N VAL A 197 -8.29 -3.21 -27.94
CA VAL A 197 -9.56 -3.52 -28.61
C VAL A 197 -10.61 -2.45 -28.29
N ASN A 198 -10.76 -2.08 -27.01
CA ASN A 198 -11.72 -1.07 -26.57
C ASN A 198 -11.44 0.31 -27.17
N ALA A 199 -10.16 0.66 -27.32
CA ALA A 199 -9.75 1.91 -27.96
C ALA A 199 -9.76 1.86 -29.50
N GLY A 200 -10.05 0.70 -30.11
CA GLY A 200 -10.05 0.51 -31.56
C GLY A 200 -8.68 0.73 -32.21
N LYS A 201 -7.58 0.47 -31.48
CA LYS A 201 -6.21 0.64 -31.98
C LYS A 201 -5.49 -0.69 -32.06
N MET A 202 -4.62 -0.82 -33.06
CA MET A 202 -3.72 -1.97 -33.17
C MET A 202 -2.57 -1.86 -32.15
N PRO A 203 -2.33 -2.89 -31.31
CA PRO A 203 -1.18 -2.97 -30.44
C PRO A 203 0.08 -3.24 -31.24
N MET A 204 1.17 -2.59 -30.85
CA MET A 204 2.48 -2.85 -31.44
C MET A 204 3.18 -3.97 -30.68
N ILE A 205 3.64 -5.00 -31.41
CA ILE A 205 4.61 -6.01 -30.97
C ILE A 205 4.29 -6.78 -29.67
N VAL A 206 3.00 -6.98 -29.34
CA VAL A 206 2.63 -7.66 -28.07
C VAL A 206 3.07 -9.12 -28.04
N ALA A 207 2.97 -9.85 -29.16
CA ALA A 207 3.41 -11.25 -29.24
C ALA A 207 4.93 -11.38 -29.04
N GLU A 208 5.71 -10.46 -29.62
CA GLU A 208 7.16 -10.40 -29.43
C GLU A 208 7.52 -10.10 -27.98
N ARG A 209 6.84 -9.14 -27.34
CA ARG A 209 7.05 -8.80 -25.92
C ARG A 209 6.72 -9.98 -24.99
N MET A 210 5.63 -10.69 -25.23
CA MET A 210 5.28 -11.90 -24.47
C MET A 210 6.36 -12.97 -24.59
N LYS A 211 6.90 -13.17 -25.80
CA LYS A 211 8.01 -14.10 -26.04
C LYS A 211 9.30 -13.67 -25.32
N GLU A 212 9.66 -12.39 -25.38
CA GLU A 212 10.82 -11.83 -24.65
C GLU A 212 10.71 -12.03 -23.13
N ASP A 213 9.49 -11.87 -22.60
CA ASP A 213 9.20 -11.99 -21.18
C ASP A 213 8.98 -13.45 -20.74
N ASN A 214 9.05 -14.41 -21.66
CA ASN A 214 8.73 -15.84 -21.44
C ASN A 214 7.31 -16.07 -20.89
N VAL A 215 6.33 -15.34 -21.42
CA VAL A 215 4.90 -15.49 -21.10
C VAL A 215 4.20 -16.26 -22.22
N GLU A 216 3.47 -17.31 -21.86
CA GLU A 216 2.70 -18.10 -22.82
C GLU A 216 1.45 -17.35 -23.32
N MET A 217 1.16 -17.51 -24.61
CA MET A 217 -0.05 -16.99 -25.25
C MET A 217 -1.16 -18.04 -25.17
N ASP A 218 -2.23 -17.74 -24.44
CA ASP A 218 -3.41 -18.59 -24.37
C ASP A 218 -4.37 -18.35 -25.54
N GLU A 219 -5.47 -19.10 -25.57
CA GLU A 219 -6.50 -18.98 -26.63
C GLU A 219 -7.09 -17.57 -26.70
N GLU A 220 -7.28 -16.92 -25.54
CA GLU A 220 -7.78 -15.54 -25.48
C GLU A 220 -6.77 -14.58 -26.10
N THR A 221 -5.49 -14.71 -25.76
CA THR A 221 -4.39 -13.90 -26.31
C THR A 221 -4.42 -13.94 -27.83
N GLN A 222 -4.48 -15.15 -28.41
CA GLN A 222 -4.48 -15.36 -29.85
C GLN A 222 -5.71 -14.72 -30.52
N LYS A 223 -6.88 -14.86 -29.88
CA LYS A 223 -8.12 -14.24 -30.35
C LYS A 223 -8.04 -12.71 -30.33
N LEU A 224 -7.53 -12.12 -29.25
CA LEU A 224 -7.40 -10.67 -29.11
C LEU A 224 -6.40 -10.09 -30.11
N ILE A 225 -5.27 -10.77 -30.37
CA ILE A 225 -4.32 -10.40 -31.43
C ILE A 225 -5.01 -10.49 -32.82
N GLY A 226 -5.78 -11.53 -33.07
CA GLY A 226 -6.54 -11.69 -34.33
C GLY A 226 -7.60 -10.62 -34.57
N ILE A 227 -8.21 -10.08 -33.50
CA ILE A 227 -9.15 -8.95 -33.58
C ILE A 227 -8.39 -7.65 -33.87
N THR A 228 -7.35 -7.38 -33.09
CA THR A 228 -6.63 -6.10 -33.17
C THR A 228 -5.80 -5.92 -34.44
N SER A 229 -5.27 -7.00 -35.02
CA SER A 229 -4.58 -7.00 -36.32
C SER A 229 -5.46 -6.59 -37.50
N LYS A 230 -6.79 -6.60 -37.34
CA LYS A 230 -7.75 -6.16 -38.35
C LYS A 230 -8.14 -4.69 -38.21
N MET A 231 -7.67 -4.00 -37.16
CA MET A 231 -8.00 -2.61 -36.85
C MET A 231 -7.06 -1.60 -37.55
N MET A 232 -6.62 -1.90 -38.78
CA MET A 232 -5.79 -1.00 -39.60
C MET A 232 -6.56 0.23 -40.06
#